data_AF-A0A3G6MGE5-F1
#
_entry.id   AF-A0A3G6MGE5-F1
#
_cell.length_a   1.000
_cell.length_b   1.000
_cell.length_c   1.000
_cell.angle_alpha   90.00
_cell.angle_beta   90.00
_cell.angle_gamma   90.00
#
_symmetry.space_group_name_H-M   'P 1'
#
loop_
_entity.id
_entity.type
_entity.pdbx_description
1 polymer ?
#
loop_
_entity_poly.entity_id
_entity_poly.type
_entity_poly.pdbx_seq_one_letter_code
_entity_poly.pdbx_strand_id
1 'polypeptide(L)' 'MKNIKRINRENLKLINGGATCNYVCPPGPYGPGFPKSCEAFDALPACCKSKVLVSMDCFPQ' A
#
# COMPACT_ATOMS: atom_id res chain seq x y z
N MET A 1 -8.53 12.05 30.91
CA MET A 1 -7.24 11.70 30.28
C MET A 1 -7.28 10.22 29.96
N LYS A 2 -7.21 9.83 28.67
CA LYS A 2 -7.30 8.41 28.30
C LYS A 2 -6.04 7.69 28.80
N ASN A 3 -6.22 6.61 29.58
CA ASN A 3 -5.13 5.75 30.02
C ASN A 3 -4.48 5.08 28.80
N ILE A 4 -3.43 5.71 28.25
CA ILE A 4 -2.65 5.13 27.17
C ILE A 4 -1.86 3.98 27.80
N LYS A 5 -2.38 2.75 27.68
CA LYS A 5 -1.69 1.54 28.12
C LYS A 5 -0.33 1.51 27.44
N ARG A 6 0.73 1.48 28.25
CA ARG A 6 2.12 1.47 27.79
C ARG A 6 2.32 0.23 26.92
N ILE A 7 2.49 0.41 25.61
CA ILE A 7 2.71 -0.69 24.67
C ILE A 7 4.10 -1.26 24.98
N ASN A 8 4.18 -2.57 25.27
CA ASN A 8 5.45 -3.26 25.48
C ASN A 8 6.27 -3.25 24.17
N ARG A 9 7.60 -3.25 24.27
CA ARG A 9 8.53 -3.32 23.12
C ARG A 9 8.24 -4.50 22.19
N GLU A 10 7.79 -5.63 22.73
CA GLU A 10 7.36 -6.79 21.95
C GLU A 10 6.11 -6.49 21.11
N ASN A 11 5.13 -5.80 21.70
CA ASN A 11 3.92 -5.37 20.99
C ASN A 11 4.23 -4.26 19.97
N LEU A 12 5.22 -3.40 20.22
CA LEU A 12 5.71 -2.42 19.24
C LEU A 12 6.30 -3.10 18.00
N LYS A 13 6.95 -4.27 18.13
CA LYS A 13 7.44 -5.03 16.97
C LYS A 13 6.31 -5.62 16.12
N LEU A 14 5.15 -5.91 16.71
CA LEU A 14 3.97 -6.36 15.96
C LEU A 14 3.31 -5.20 15.20
N ILE A 15 3.50 -3.97 15.67
CA ILE A 15 3.15 -2.74 14.96
C ILE A 15 4.24 -2.48 13.91
N ASN A 16 4.48 -3.46 13.02
CA ASN A 16 5.22 -3.22 11.80
C ASN A 16 4.34 -2.31 10.92
N GLY A 17 4.61 -1.00 10.99
CA GLY A 17 3.91 0.07 10.27
C GLY A 17 4.05 0.04 8.74
N GLY A 18 4.36 -1.12 8.16
CA GLY A 18 4.35 -1.37 6.75
C GLY A 18 4.26 -2.87 6.58
N ALA A 19 3.30 -3.33 5.78
CA ALA A 19 3.27 -4.70 5.29
C ALA A 19 4.69 -5.13 4.90
N THR A 20 5.07 -6.37 5.21
CA THR A 20 6.35 -7.02 4.88
C THR A 20 6.51 -7.12 3.36
N CYS A 21 6.67 -5.97 2.72
CA CYS A 21 6.72 -5.80 1.29
C CYS A 21 8.11 -5.33 0.91
N ASN A 22 9.09 -6.19 1.15
CA ASN A 22 10.50 -5.95 0.85
C ASN A 22 10.83 -6.21 -0.63
N TYR A 23 9.81 -6.40 -1.48
CA TYR A 23 9.97 -6.55 -2.92
C TYR A 23 10.04 -5.19 -3.61
N VAL A 24 10.85 -5.10 -4.65
CA VAL A 24 10.87 -3.94 -5.55
C VAL A 24 9.56 -3.94 -6.34
N CYS A 25 8.68 -2.99 -6.01
CA CYS A 25 7.42 -2.82 -6.73
C CYS A 25 7.64 -2.09 -8.04
N PRO A 26 6.94 -2.49 -9.11
CA PRO A 26 7.05 -1.80 -10.39
C PRO A 26 6.57 -0.34 -10.26
N PRO A 27 7.29 0.64 -10.84
CA PRO A 27 6.98 2.06 -10.65
C PRO A 27 5.65 2.44 -11.32
N GLY A 28 4.87 3.32 -10.70
CA GLY A 28 3.69 3.94 -11.34
C GLY A 28 4.06 5.08 -12.30
N PRO A 29 3.09 5.88 -12.77
CA PRO A 29 1.67 5.89 -12.41
C PRO A 29 0.79 4.93 -13.23
N TYR A 30 -0.36 4.56 -12.67
CA TYR A 30 -1.36 3.66 -13.28
C TYR A 30 -2.69 4.39 -13.51
N GLY A 31 -3.34 4.16 -14.65
CA GLY A 31 -4.67 4.69 -14.98
C GLY A 31 -4.78 5.27 -16.39
N PRO A 32 -5.97 5.76 -16.76
CA PRO A 32 -6.19 6.38 -18.06
C PRO A 32 -5.29 7.61 -18.25
N GLY A 33 -4.60 7.68 -19.39
CA GLY A 33 -3.62 8.75 -19.67
C GLY A 33 -2.24 8.56 -19.03
N PHE A 34 -2.02 7.46 -18.30
CA PHE A 34 -0.71 7.09 -17.74
C PHE A 34 -0.03 5.95 -18.51
N PRO A 35 1.29 5.73 -18.31
CA PRO A 35 2.02 4.66 -19.00
C PRO A 35 1.54 3.24 -18.67
N LYS A 36 0.78 3.05 -17.59
CA LYS A 36 0.26 1.75 -17.16
C LYS A 36 -1.26 1.81 -16.99
N SER A 37 -1.95 0.74 -17.38
CA SER A 37 -3.41 0.64 -17.28
C SER A 37 -3.89 0.34 -15.85
N CYS A 38 -5.18 0.52 -15.58
CA CYS A 38 -5.80 0.09 -14.33
C CYS A 38 -5.71 -1.43 -14.13
N GLU A 39 -5.83 -2.21 -15.21
CA GLU A 39 -5.64 -3.67 -15.18
C GLU A 39 -4.23 -4.05 -14.68
N ALA A 40 -3.21 -3.30 -15.10
CA ALA A 40 -1.85 -3.49 -14.64
C ALA A 40 -1.67 -3.14 -13.16
N PHE A 41 -2.49 -2.22 -12.62
CA PHE A 41 -2.57 -1.97 -11.18
C PHE A 41 -3.25 -3.13 -10.46
N ASP A 42 -4.33 -3.67 -11.03
CA ASP A 42 -5.08 -4.77 -10.41
C ASP A 42 -4.31 -6.08 -10.32
N ALA A 43 -3.44 -6.33 -11.30
CA ALA A 43 -2.50 -7.45 -11.31
C ALA A 43 -1.36 -7.31 -10.28
N LEU A 44 -1.18 -6.14 -9.64
CA LEU A 44 -0.14 -5.99 -8.63
C LEU A 44 -0.44 -6.82 -7.39
N PRO A 45 0.59 -7.40 -6.76
CA PRO A 45 0.46 -7.94 -5.41
C PRO A 45 -0.11 -6.87 -4.47
N ALA A 46 -0.98 -7.25 -3.52
CA ALA A 46 -1.56 -6.32 -2.54
C ALA A 46 -0.49 -5.47 -1.81
N CYS A 47 0.66 -6.09 -1.59
CA CYS A 47 1.94 -5.53 -1.17
C CYS A 47 2.34 -4.24 -1.92
N CYS A 48 2.21 -4.24 -3.24
CA CYS A 48 2.63 -3.16 -4.12
C CYS A 48 1.52 -2.16 -4.43
N LYS A 49 0.25 -2.56 -4.33
CA LYS A 49 -0.89 -1.66 -4.55
C LYS A 49 -0.84 -0.43 -3.63
N SER A 50 -0.33 -0.58 -2.40
CA SER A 50 -0.18 0.54 -1.44
C SER A 50 1.08 1.40 -1.64
N LYS A 51 1.95 1.05 -2.59
CA LYS A 51 3.25 1.72 -2.83
C LYS A 51 3.34 2.44 -4.17
N VAL A 52 2.31 2.38 -5.00
CA VAL A 52 2.31 2.97 -6.34
C VAL A 52 1.25 4.07 -6.46
N LEU A 53 1.48 5.02 -7.36
CA LEU A 53 0.50 6.03 -7.71
C LEU A 53 -0.50 5.46 -8.72
N VAL A 54 -1.79 5.66 -8.48
CA VAL A 54 -2.89 5.17 -9.32
C VAL A 54 -3.97 6.25 -9.45
N SER A 55 -4.58 6.36 -10.63
CA SER A 55 -5.72 7.26 -10.87
C SER A 55 -6.93 6.79 -10.07
N MET A 56 -7.77 7.74 -9.62
CA MET A 56 -9.03 7.40 -8.97
C MET A 56 -10.00 6.67 -9.91
N ASP A 57 -9.86 6.85 -11.22
CA ASP A 57 -10.67 6.15 -12.23
C ASP A 57 -10.48 4.63 -12.22
N CYS A 58 -9.42 4.13 -11.58
CA CYS A 58 -9.17 2.70 -11.45
C CYS A 58 -9.95 2.05 -10.29
N PHE A 59 -10.65 2.81 -9.46
CA PHE A 59 -11.45 2.26 -8.37
C PHE A 59 -12.94 2.25 -8.77
N PRO A 60 -13.69 1.18 -8.44
CA PRO A 60 -15.13 1.20 -8.57
C PRO A 60 -15.73 2.29 -7.66
N GLN A 61 -16.71 3.03 -8.17
CA GLN A 61 -17.47 4.04 -7.42
C GLN A 61 -18.47 3.40 -6.46
#